data_AF-A0A0R0D8S4-F1
#
_entry.id   AF-A0A0R0D8S4-F1
#
_cell.length_a   1.000
_cell.length_b   1.000
_cell.length_c   1.000
_cell.angle_alpha   90.00
_cell.angle_beta   90.00
_cell.angle_gamma   90.00
#
_symmetry.space_group_name_H-M   'P 1'
#
loop_
_entity.id
_entity.type
_entity.pdbx_description
1 polymer ?
#
loop_
_entity_poly.entity_id
_entity_poly.type
_entity_poly.pdbx_seq_one_letter_code
_entity_poly.pdbx_strand_id
1 'polypeptide(L)'
;MVAAIGLVLLGAGLVPPAMADDGSWGLQQGNPVPVCKPPGQRAWLQQLRCADGSALSWRRIGSIGTRTPMLADFPIATLEKYMSGEPLADGEVDYHMVDGYQVDCGGKVQQLYLDMYHCELPAPQRAPAGFLFVAAEPGGSDS
;
A
#
# COMPACT_ATOMS: atom_id res chain seq x y z
N MET A 1 30.90 -16.70 -49.65
CA MET A 1 30.31 -16.92 -48.31
C MET A 1 30.78 -15.77 -47.43
N VAL A 2 29.89 -14.84 -47.07
CA VAL A 2 30.21 -13.74 -46.15
C VAL A 2 29.28 -13.90 -44.96
N ALA A 3 29.85 -14.20 -43.79
CA ALA A 3 29.09 -14.36 -42.55
C ALA A 3 28.90 -12.98 -41.91
N ALA A 4 27.65 -12.50 -41.87
CA ALA A 4 27.28 -11.33 -41.10
C ALA A 4 27.06 -11.76 -39.64
N ILE A 5 27.98 -11.38 -38.75
CA ILE A 5 27.83 -11.56 -37.31
C ILE A 5 26.95 -10.41 -36.82
N GLY A 6 25.68 -10.71 -36.56
CA GLY A 6 24.74 -9.79 -35.94
C GLY A 6 25.09 -9.59 -34.47
N LEU A 7 25.49 -8.37 -34.13
CA LEU A 7 25.68 -7.93 -32.74
C LEU A 7 24.29 -7.69 -32.12
N VAL A 8 23.84 -8.63 -31.28
CA VAL A 8 22.65 -8.44 -30.45
C VAL A 8 23.04 -7.55 -29.27
N LEU A 9 22.57 -6.30 -29.27
CA LEU A 9 22.65 -5.41 -28.11
C LEU A 9 21.62 -5.87 -27.08
N LEU A 10 22.08 -6.58 -26.05
CA LEU A 10 21.30 -6.78 -24.82
C LEU A 10 21.22 -5.43 -24.09
N GLY A 11 20.11 -4.73 -24.27
CA GLY A 11 19.76 -3.58 -23.44
C GLY A 11 19.49 -4.06 -22.02
N ALA A 12 20.44 -3.83 -21.11
CA ALA A 12 20.20 -3.93 -19.68
C ALA A 12 19.24 -2.80 -19.29
N GLY A 13 17.95 -3.12 -19.21
CA GLY A 13 16.97 -2.22 -18.61
C GLY A 13 17.36 -1.95 -17.17
N LEU A 14 17.69 -0.69 -16.85
CA LEU A 14 17.83 -0.23 -15.49
C LEU A 14 16.48 -0.37 -14.80
N VAL A 15 16.29 -1.45 -14.05
CA VAL A 15 15.22 -1.53 -13.06
C VAL A 15 15.58 -0.48 -12.00
N PRO A 16 14.78 0.58 -11.81
CA PRO A 16 15.04 1.52 -10.73
C PRO A 16 15.10 0.74 -9.41
N PRO A 17 16.02 1.07 -8.48
CA PRO A 17 16.08 0.39 -7.21
C PRO A 17 14.70 0.49 -6.56
N ALA A 18 14.10 -0.67 -6.26
CA ALA A 18 12.98 -0.71 -5.33
C ALA A 18 13.40 0.12 -4.13
N MET A 19 12.65 1.19 -3.82
CA MET A 19 12.96 2.08 -2.70
C MET A 19 13.28 1.19 -1.50
N ALA A 20 14.47 1.37 -0.93
CA ALA A 20 14.94 0.54 0.18
C ALA A 20 13.86 0.56 1.27
N ASP A 21 13.30 -0.61 1.55
CA ASP A 21 12.30 -0.77 2.60
C ASP A 21 13.02 -0.58 3.93
N ASP A 22 12.84 0.58 4.55
CA ASP A 22 13.33 0.87 5.90
C ASP A 22 12.52 0.14 6.98
N GLY A 23 11.57 -0.71 6.56
CA GLY A 23 10.66 -1.47 7.40
C GLY A 23 9.47 -0.64 7.89
N SER A 24 9.35 0.64 7.51
CA SER A 24 8.28 1.53 8.00
C SER A 24 6.96 1.40 7.24
N TRP A 25 6.98 0.82 6.04
CA TRP A 25 5.82 0.79 5.16
C TRP A 25 4.66 0.00 5.77
N GLY A 26 3.49 0.64 5.82
CA GLY A 26 2.30 0.14 6.50
C GLY A 26 2.37 0.17 8.03
N LEU A 27 3.53 0.50 8.62
CA LEU A 27 3.76 0.55 10.07
C LEU A 27 3.85 1.99 10.61
N GLN A 28 3.81 2.99 9.75
CA GLN A 28 3.79 4.40 10.12
C GLN A 28 2.68 5.15 9.38
N GLN A 29 2.06 6.13 10.06
CA GLN A 29 1.04 7.00 9.49
C GLN A 29 1.48 7.73 8.23
N GLY A 30 2.74 8.19 8.18
CA GLY A 30 3.29 8.88 7.01
C GLY A 30 3.65 7.96 5.84
N ASN A 31 3.71 6.65 6.09
CA ASN A 31 4.00 5.62 5.10
C ASN A 31 2.95 4.50 5.13
N PRO A 32 1.65 4.81 4.93
CA PRO A 32 0.59 3.84 4.99
C PRO A 32 0.58 2.93 3.76
N VAL A 33 -0.15 1.84 3.84
CA VAL A 33 -0.44 0.97 2.68
C VAL A 33 -1.52 1.63 1.82
N PRO A 34 -1.26 1.98 0.56
CA PRO A 34 -2.27 2.51 -0.33
C PRO A 34 -3.19 1.40 -0.81
N VAL A 35 -4.49 1.56 -0.63
CA VAL A 35 -5.53 0.63 -1.08
C VAL A 35 -6.73 1.40 -1.60
N CYS A 36 -7.61 0.74 -2.35
CA CYS A 36 -8.82 1.37 -2.87
C CYS A 36 -10.04 1.08 -2.01
N LYS A 37 -10.49 2.08 -1.25
CA LYS A 37 -11.76 2.08 -0.48
C LYS A 37 -11.87 0.89 0.50
N PRO A 38 -12.97 0.77 1.27
CA PRO A 38 -13.14 -0.36 2.17
C PRO A 38 -13.07 -1.76 1.51
N PRO A 39 -13.54 -1.98 0.26
CA PRO A 39 -13.38 -3.28 -0.40
C PRO A 39 -11.92 -3.67 -0.65
N GLY A 40 -11.11 -2.78 -1.22
CA GLY A 40 -9.69 -3.05 -1.49
C GLY A 40 -8.89 -3.23 -0.20
N GLN A 41 -9.21 -2.45 0.83
CA GLN A 41 -8.67 -2.63 2.17
C GLN A 41 -8.92 -4.04 2.73
N ARG A 42 -10.16 -4.54 2.63
CA ARG A 42 -10.50 -5.88 3.13
C ARG A 42 -9.79 -6.97 2.34
N ALA A 43 -9.79 -6.86 1.01
CA ALA A 43 -9.12 -7.80 0.12
C ALA A 43 -7.62 -7.89 0.43
N TRP A 44 -6.96 -6.75 0.65
CA TRP A 44 -5.54 -6.71 0.98
C TRP A 44 -5.25 -7.32 2.37
N LEU A 45 -6.05 -7.01 3.41
CA LEU A 45 -5.87 -7.63 4.73
C LEU A 45 -6.11 -9.15 4.73
N GLN A 46 -7.00 -9.67 3.88
CA GLN A 46 -7.23 -11.12 3.73
C GLN A 46 -6.03 -11.86 3.14
N GLN A 47 -5.17 -11.16 2.41
CA GLN A 47 -3.95 -11.69 1.81
C GLN A 47 -2.77 -11.71 2.79
N LEU A 48 -2.90 -11.08 3.96
CA LEU A 48 -1.85 -11.12 4.97
C LEU A 48 -1.87 -12.40 5.81
N ARG A 49 -0.69 -12.85 6.19
CA ARG A 49 -0.45 -13.86 7.23
C ARG A 49 0.58 -13.36 8.22
N CYS A 50 0.55 -13.92 9.42
CA CYS A 50 1.59 -13.73 10.41
C CYS A 50 2.93 -14.28 9.90
N ALA A 51 4.04 -13.89 10.53
CA ALA A 51 5.37 -14.35 10.15
C ALA A 51 5.53 -15.89 10.17
N ASP A 52 4.73 -16.59 10.96
CA ASP A 52 4.69 -18.06 11.02
C ASP A 52 3.73 -18.70 9.99
N GLY A 53 3.12 -17.90 9.12
CA GLY A 53 2.16 -18.35 8.11
C GLY A 53 0.72 -18.49 8.61
N SER A 54 0.46 -18.30 9.91
CA SER A 54 -0.89 -18.40 10.46
C SER A 54 -1.79 -17.25 9.99
N ALA A 55 -3.11 -17.49 10.02
CA ALA A 55 -4.09 -16.46 9.74
C ALA A 55 -4.09 -15.42 10.88
N LEU A 56 -4.05 -14.15 10.52
CA LEU A 56 -4.22 -13.05 11.46
C LEU A 56 -5.71 -12.72 11.66
N SER A 57 -6.04 -12.09 12.77
CA SER A 57 -7.31 -11.37 12.92
C SER A 57 -7.05 -9.86 12.91
N TRP A 58 -8.05 -9.06 12.54
CA TRP A 58 -7.88 -7.61 12.48
C TRP A 58 -9.17 -6.86 12.83
N ARG A 59 -9.00 -5.63 13.32
CA ARG A 59 -10.09 -4.67 13.48
C ARG A 59 -9.63 -3.26 13.15
N ARG A 60 -10.52 -2.47 12.54
CA ARG A 60 -10.31 -1.04 12.34
C ARG A 60 -10.43 -0.32 13.69
N ILE A 61 -9.48 0.56 14.00
CA ILE A 61 -9.51 1.38 15.23
C ILE A 61 -10.00 2.80 15.00
N GLY A 62 -10.11 3.24 13.75
CA GLY A 62 -10.58 4.58 13.40
C GLY A 62 -9.65 5.29 12.44
N SER A 63 -10.01 6.52 12.10
CA SER A 63 -9.12 7.43 11.38
C SER A 63 -8.14 8.04 12.37
N ILE A 64 -6.86 8.01 12.01
CA ILE A 64 -5.76 8.44 12.90
C ILE A 64 -5.14 9.78 12.48
N GLY A 65 -5.67 10.39 11.43
CA GLY A 65 -5.27 11.69 10.91
C GLY A 65 -4.90 11.63 9.43
N THR A 66 -4.30 12.70 8.93
CA THR A 66 -3.81 12.79 7.54
C THR A 66 -2.43 12.13 7.42
N ARG A 67 -2.13 11.58 6.24
CA ARG A 67 -0.82 10.98 5.93
C ARG A 67 0.32 11.97 6.16
N THR A 68 0.22 13.15 5.53
CA THR A 68 1.09 14.29 5.80
C THR A 68 0.42 15.18 6.84
N PRO A 69 1.12 15.61 7.91
CA PRO A 69 0.56 16.55 8.87
C PRO A 69 0.13 17.85 8.20
N MET A 70 -1.12 18.26 8.42
CA MET A 70 -1.61 19.56 7.95
C MET A 70 -0.92 20.67 8.75
N LEU A 71 -0.30 21.63 8.05
CA LEU A 71 0.26 22.83 8.66
C LEU A 71 -0.88 23.82 9.01
N ALA A 72 -0.66 24.70 9.99
CA ALA A 72 -1.68 25.61 10.50
C ALA A 72 -2.36 26.50 9.43
N ASP A 73 -1.64 26.81 8.35
CA ASP A 73 -2.10 27.69 7.27
C ASP A 73 -2.67 26.91 6.06
N PHE A 74 -3.27 25.75 6.31
CA PHE A 74 -3.79 24.91 5.23
C PHE A 74 -4.99 25.57 4.52
N PRO A 75 -4.97 25.75 3.18
CA PRO A 75 -6.11 26.34 2.48
C PRO A 75 -7.33 25.40 2.52
N ILE A 76 -8.50 25.93 2.88
CA ILE A 76 -9.75 25.15 2.95
C ILE A 76 -10.11 24.50 1.60
N ALA A 77 -9.84 25.19 0.48
CA ALA A 77 -10.06 24.64 -0.86
C ALA A 77 -9.24 23.36 -1.11
N THR A 78 -8.07 23.23 -0.47
CA THR A 78 -7.24 22.03 -0.58
C THR A 78 -7.82 20.88 0.26
N LEU A 79 -8.45 21.18 1.40
CA LEU A 79 -9.13 20.17 2.23
C LEU A 79 -10.29 19.47 1.48
N GLU A 80 -11.11 20.22 0.75
CA GLU A 80 -12.21 19.65 -0.03
C GLU A 80 -11.72 18.64 -1.07
N LYS A 81 -10.61 18.95 -1.75
CA LYS A 81 -9.99 18.05 -2.73
C LYS A 81 -9.58 16.72 -2.08
N TYR A 82 -8.91 16.72 -0.94
CA TYR A 82 -8.49 15.48 -0.27
C TYR A 82 -9.64 14.65 0.29
N MET A 83 -10.78 15.28 0.61
CA MET A 83 -11.97 14.56 1.07
C MET A 83 -12.79 13.96 -0.08
N SER A 84 -12.56 14.39 -1.33
CA SER A 84 -13.28 13.90 -2.51
C SER A 84 -12.82 12.50 -2.98
N GLY A 85 -11.57 12.13 -2.68
CA GLY A 85 -10.94 10.92 -3.22
C GLY A 85 -10.64 10.99 -4.71
N GLU A 86 -10.50 12.21 -5.24
CA GLU A 86 -9.85 12.44 -6.52
C GLU A 86 -8.39 11.95 -6.49
N PRO A 87 -7.88 11.39 -7.61
CA PRO A 87 -6.48 11.02 -7.71
C PRO A 87 -5.55 12.22 -7.51
N LEU A 88 -4.40 11.99 -6.87
CA LEU A 88 -3.35 12.99 -6.74
C LEU A 88 -2.66 13.23 -8.07
N ALA A 89 -2.27 14.48 -8.34
CA ALA A 89 -1.37 14.79 -9.45
C ALA A 89 0.07 14.36 -9.13
N ASP A 90 0.89 14.19 -10.18
CA ASP A 90 2.31 13.85 -10.01
C ASP A 90 3.04 14.90 -9.14
N GLY A 91 3.68 14.44 -8.07
CA GLY A 91 4.40 15.31 -7.12
C GLY A 91 3.51 16.11 -6.16
N GLU A 92 2.19 15.91 -6.20
CA GLU A 92 1.28 16.49 -5.22
C GLU A 92 1.50 15.88 -3.84
N VAL A 93 1.42 16.72 -2.80
CA VAL A 93 1.57 16.26 -1.43
C VAL A 93 0.30 15.53 -1.01
N ASP A 94 0.49 14.34 -0.46
CA ASP A 94 -0.61 13.47 -0.05
C ASP A 94 -1.05 13.77 1.39
N TYR A 95 -2.26 14.34 1.51
CA TYR A 95 -2.93 14.63 2.78
C TYR A 95 -4.13 13.72 3.04
N HIS A 96 -4.25 12.60 2.33
CA HIS A 96 -5.36 11.69 2.53
C HIS A 96 -5.46 11.21 3.98
N MET A 97 -6.70 10.91 4.37
CA MET A 97 -6.99 10.37 5.69
C MET A 97 -6.49 8.93 5.77
N VAL A 98 -5.73 8.65 6.82
CA VAL A 98 -5.19 7.34 7.12
C VAL A 98 -6.03 6.70 8.23
N ASP A 99 -6.35 5.43 8.02
CA ASP A 99 -7.04 4.61 9.01
C ASP A 99 -6.07 3.65 9.69
N GLY A 100 -6.24 3.51 11.00
CA GLY A 100 -5.53 2.53 11.81
C GLY A 100 -6.26 1.20 11.88
N TYR A 101 -5.49 0.11 11.86
CA TYR A 101 -5.96 -1.26 12.05
C TYR A 101 -5.11 -1.95 13.11
N GLN A 102 -5.75 -2.59 14.09
CA GLN A 102 -5.07 -3.54 14.94
C GLN A 102 -5.12 -4.92 14.30
N VAL A 103 -3.95 -5.54 14.19
CA VAL A 103 -3.73 -6.88 13.65
C VAL A 103 -3.19 -7.74 14.77
N ASP A 104 -3.76 -8.92 14.95
CA ASP A 104 -3.41 -9.87 16.00
C ASP A 104 -2.90 -11.18 15.39
N CYS A 105 -1.67 -11.53 15.78
CA CYS A 105 -0.98 -12.77 15.46
C CYS A 105 -0.81 -13.65 16.72
N GLY A 106 -1.91 -14.19 17.23
CA GLY A 106 -1.90 -15.10 18.38
C GLY A 106 -1.52 -14.42 19.70
N GLY A 107 -2.03 -13.20 19.93
CA GLY A 107 -1.75 -12.35 21.08
C GLY A 107 -0.65 -11.31 20.85
N LYS A 108 0.05 -11.37 19.71
CA LYS A 108 0.96 -10.31 19.27
C LYS A 108 0.18 -9.29 18.47
N VAL A 109 -0.17 -8.18 19.11
CA VAL A 109 -0.93 -7.09 18.49
C VAL A 109 0.01 -6.05 17.88
N GLN A 110 -0.19 -5.73 16.61
CA GLN A 110 0.52 -4.68 15.89
C GLN A 110 -0.47 -3.77 15.17
N GLN A 111 -0.09 -2.50 15.01
CA GLN A 111 -0.88 -1.55 14.24
C GLN A 111 -0.40 -1.46 12.80
N LEU A 112 -1.36 -1.50 11.86
CA LEU A 112 -1.16 -1.15 10.46
C LEU A 112 -1.88 0.15 10.13
N TYR A 113 -1.33 0.88 9.16
CA TYR A 113 -1.86 2.13 8.65
C TYR A 113 -2.21 1.96 7.18
N LEU A 114 -3.47 2.22 6.83
CA LEU A 114 -3.98 2.05 5.47
C LEU A 114 -4.58 3.38 4.98
N ASP A 115 -4.23 3.73 3.75
CA ASP A 115 -4.79 4.86 3.03
C ASP A 115 -5.74 4.33 1.96
N MET A 116 -7.02 4.65 2.08
CA MET A 116 -8.08 4.09 1.23
C MET A 116 -8.43 4.95 0.00
N TYR A 117 -7.67 6.00 -0.29
CA TYR A 117 -7.99 6.97 -1.34
C TYR A 117 -7.24 6.74 -2.65
N HIS A 118 -6.46 5.66 -2.75
CA HIS A 118 -5.69 5.29 -3.94
C HIS A 118 -6.39 4.20 -4.76
N CYS A 119 -7.31 4.62 -5.65
CA CYS A 119 -8.08 3.72 -6.51
C CYS A 119 -7.58 3.63 -7.95
N GLU A 120 -6.76 4.59 -8.34
CA GLU A 120 -6.06 4.67 -9.61
C GLU A 120 -4.92 3.64 -9.71
N LEU A 121 -4.50 3.07 -8.58
CA LEU A 121 -3.43 2.08 -8.50
C LEU A 121 -3.97 0.69 -8.12
N PRO A 122 -3.40 -0.40 -8.66
CA PRO A 122 -3.68 -1.73 -8.15
C PRO A 122 -3.24 -1.87 -6.70
N ALA A 123 -3.98 -2.67 -5.92
CA ALA A 123 -3.61 -2.94 -4.54
C ALA A 123 -2.19 -3.55 -4.45
N PRO A 124 -1.33 -3.08 -3.54
CA PRO A 124 0.03 -3.55 -3.40
C PRO A 124 0.10 -5.07 -3.18
N GLN A 125 0.92 -5.75 -3.97
CA GLN A 125 1.17 -7.19 -3.84
C GLN A 125 2.39 -7.44 -2.93
N ARG A 126 2.39 -6.84 -1.73
CA ARG A 126 3.46 -6.96 -0.72
C ARG A 126 2.91 -6.77 0.70
N ALA A 127 3.61 -7.31 1.68
CA ALA A 127 3.28 -7.21 3.10
C ALA A 127 4.22 -6.22 3.84
N PRO A 128 3.75 -5.57 4.91
CA PRO A 128 4.61 -4.83 5.83
C PRO A 128 5.64 -5.74 6.51
N ALA A 129 6.72 -5.16 7.01
CA ALA A 129 7.73 -5.90 7.76
C ALA A 129 7.08 -6.69 8.91
N GLY A 130 7.43 -7.97 9.04
CA GLY A 130 6.86 -8.88 10.05
C GLY A 130 5.62 -9.65 9.61
N PHE A 131 5.13 -9.44 8.39
CA PHE A 131 4.00 -10.17 7.81
C PHE A 131 4.40 -10.88 6.52
N LEU A 132 3.63 -11.90 6.16
CA LEU A 132 3.72 -12.56 4.87
C LEU A 132 2.55 -12.13 4.00
N PHE A 133 2.79 -12.02 2.69
CA PHE A 133 1.77 -11.78 1.68
C PHE A 133 1.47 -13.08 0.94
N VAL A 134 0.20 -13.45 0.90
CA VAL A 134 -0.29 -14.62 0.17
C VAL A 134 -1.07 -14.09 -1.02
N ALA A 135 -0.54 -14.31 -2.22
CA ALA A 135 -1.25 -13.96 -3.45
C ALA A 135 -2.63 -14.61 -3.45
N ALA A 136 -3.64 -13.89 -3.92
CA ALA A 136 -4.93 -14.50 -4.17
C ALA A 136 -4.75 -15.63 -5.20
N GLU A 137 -5.21 -16.84 -4.88
CA GLU A 137 -5.21 -17.95 -5.81
C GLU A 137 -5.94 -17.53 -7.11
N PRO A 138 -5.34 -17.71 -8.29
CA PRO A 138 -5.99 -17.38 -9.55
C PRO A 138 -7.10 -18.42 -9.82
N GLY A 139 -8.30 -18.20 -9.28
CA GLY A 139 -9.43 -19.09 -9.53
C GLY A 139 -10.65 -18.99 -8.62
N GLY A 140 -10.67 -18.12 -7.61
CA GLY A 140 -11.83 -17.95 -6.73
C GLY A 140 -12.84 -16.91 -7.24
N SER A 141 -13.37 -17.09 -8.45
CA SER A 141 -14.61 -16.39 -8.85
C SER A 141 -15.80 -17.25 -8.45
N ASP A 142 -16.52 -16.86 -7.41
CA ASP A 142 -17.84 -17.40 -7.09
C ASP A 142 -18.56 -16.36 -6.23
N SER A 143 -19.86 -16.14 -6.32
CA SER A 143 -20.96 -16.64 -7.16
C SER A 143 -22.18 -15.78 -6.77
#